data_AF-A0A7D9EVD4-F1
#
_entry.id   AF-A0A7D9EVD4-F1
#
_cell.length_a   1.000
_cell.length_b   1.000
_cell.length_c   1.000
_cell.angle_alpha   90.00
_cell.angle_beta   90.00
_cell.angle_gamma   90.00
#
_symmetry.space_group_name_H-M   'P 1'
#
loop_
_entity.id
_entity.type
_entity.pdbx_description
1 polymer ?
#
loop_
_entity_poly.entity_id
_entity_poly.type
_entity_poly.pdbx_seq_one_letter_code
_entity_poly.pdbx_strand_id
1 'polypeptide(L)'
;LSTADAGKLCCYFHFREPILLNQKTLLQKASLDKSIDFLDPIDADIPKGGSWSVQYEKGCGLVTLRSLHWLGFIFYHVPETRKFGCVYVGTGEKNLDLPFML
;
A
#
# COMPACT_ATOMS: atom_id res chain seq x y z
N LEU A 1 -11.46 -8.48 0.27
CA LEU A 1 -10.22 -9.26 0.08
C LEU A 1 -10.33 -10.54 0.91
N SER A 2 -9.79 -11.67 0.46
CA SER A 2 -9.76 -12.89 1.28
C SER A 2 -8.81 -12.68 2.47
N THR A 3 -8.99 -13.44 3.55
CA THR A 3 -8.09 -13.38 4.70
C THR A 3 -6.65 -13.77 4.33
N ALA A 4 -6.44 -14.64 3.35
CA ALA A 4 -5.09 -15.01 2.89
C ALA A 4 -4.42 -13.90 2.07
N ASP A 5 -5.19 -13.17 1.26
CA ASP A 5 -4.68 -12.08 0.43
C ASP A 5 -4.49 -10.79 1.22
N ALA A 6 -5.21 -10.65 2.34
CA ALA A 6 -5.18 -9.48 3.23
C ALA A 6 -3.78 -9.14 3.73
N GLY A 7 -2.88 -10.11 3.81
CA GLY A 7 -1.51 -9.93 4.27
C GLY A 7 -0.54 -9.54 3.16
N LYS A 8 -0.97 -9.53 1.89
CA LYS A 8 -0.09 -9.27 0.75
C LYS A 8 -0.14 -7.78 0.40
N LEU A 9 1.01 -7.13 0.44
CA LEU A 9 1.12 -5.70 0.11
C LEU A 9 0.70 -5.40 -1.34
N CYS A 10 0.91 -6.33 -2.27
CA CYS A 10 0.49 -6.19 -3.67
C CYS A 10 -1.03 -6.11 -3.89
N CYS A 11 -1.84 -6.42 -2.86
CA CYS A 11 -3.29 -6.30 -2.93
C CYS A 11 -3.81 -4.91 -2.54
N TYR A 12 -2.92 -3.98 -2.18
CA TYR A 12 -3.26 -2.63 -1.78
C TYR A 12 -2.64 -1.61 -2.73
N PHE A 13 -3.39 -0.54 -2.99
CA PHE A 13 -3.07 0.45 -4.00
C PHE A 13 -3.21 1.86 -3.45
N HIS A 14 -2.39 2.76 -3.98
CA HIS A 14 -2.46 4.19 -3.67
C HIS A 14 -3.73 4.78 -4.28
N PHE A 15 -4.57 5.40 -3.44
CA PHE A 15 -5.77 6.12 -3.89
C PHE A 15 -5.44 7.57 -4.27
N ARG A 16 -4.71 7.73 -5.37
CA ARG A 16 -4.34 9.01 -5.99
C ARG A 16 -4.10 8.79 -7.48
N GLU A 17 -3.81 9.86 -8.22
CA GLU A 17 -3.37 9.74 -9.61
C GLU A 17 -2.09 8.86 -9.70
N PRO A 18 -2.06 7.89 -10.64
CA PRO A 18 -0.92 6.97 -10.76
C PRO A 18 0.32 7.71 -11.30
N ILE A 19 1.43 7.56 -10.59
CA ILE A 19 2.72 8.14 -10.97
C ILE A 19 3.48 7.15 -11.85
N LEU A 20 3.43 5.84 -11.53
CA LEU A 20 4.21 4.82 -12.23
C LEU A 20 3.68 4.61 -13.65
N LEU A 21 2.37 4.75 -13.85
CA LEU A 21 1.73 4.56 -15.16
C LEU A 21 2.29 5.53 -16.22
N ASN A 22 2.62 6.76 -15.81
CA ASN A 22 3.22 7.77 -16.68
C ASN A 22 4.68 7.43 -17.04
N GLN A 23 5.38 6.70 -16.17
CA GLN A 23 6.79 6.31 -16.34
C GLN A 23 6.96 5.03 -17.16
N LYS A 24 5.88 4.25 -17.39
CA LYS A 24 5.93 3.00 -18.16
C LYS A 24 6.16 3.24 -19.65
N THR A 25 6.93 2.35 -20.28
CA THR A 25 7.20 2.36 -21.73
C THR A 25 5.96 1.95 -22.53
N LEU A 26 5.94 2.23 -23.84
CA LEU A 26 4.83 1.80 -24.71
C LEU A 26 4.63 0.28 -24.71
N LEU A 27 5.72 -0.49 -24.70
CA LEU A 27 5.66 -1.95 -24.64
C LEU A 27 5.03 -2.43 -23.33
N GLN A 28 5.42 -1.85 -22.20
CA GLN A 28 4.82 -2.16 -20.90
C GLN A 28 3.34 -1.79 -20.84
N LYS A 29 2.96 -0.63 -21.41
CA LYS A 29 1.58 -0.17 -21.51
C LYS A 29 0.70 -1.10 -22.36
N ALA A 30 1.27 -1.72 -23.41
CA ALA A 30 0.55 -2.67 -24.25
C ALA A 30 0.14 -3.95 -23.51
N SER A 31 0.82 -4.30 -22.42
CA SER A 31 0.51 -5.46 -21.58
C SER A 31 -0.42 -5.15 -20.40
N LEU A 32 -0.84 -3.89 -20.22
CA LEU A 32 -1.70 -3.50 -19.09
C LEU A 32 -3.17 -3.76 -19.37
N ASP A 33 -3.87 -4.23 -18.34
CA ASP A 33 -5.33 -4.22 -18.31
C ASP A 33 -5.83 -2.89 -17.75
N LYS A 34 -6.50 -2.08 -18.58
CA LYS A 34 -7.02 -0.77 -18.17
C LYS A 34 -8.02 -0.81 -17.01
N SER A 35 -8.68 -1.95 -16.79
CA SER A 35 -9.66 -2.10 -15.71
C SER A 35 -9.03 -2.42 -14.36
N ILE A 36 -7.77 -2.87 -14.34
CA ILE A 36 -7.08 -3.35 -13.13
C ILE A 36 -5.82 -2.52 -12.86
N ASP A 37 -5.02 -2.22 -13.88
CA ASP A 37 -3.69 -1.61 -13.76
C ASP A 37 -3.69 -0.08 -13.76
N PHE A 38 -4.75 0.53 -13.23
CA PHE A 38 -4.91 1.99 -13.24
C PHE A 38 -4.38 2.70 -12.00
N LEU A 39 -4.02 1.96 -10.93
CA LEU A 39 -3.45 2.51 -9.69
C LEU A 39 -2.04 1.95 -9.43
N ASP A 40 -1.24 2.71 -8.67
CA ASP A 40 0.07 2.26 -8.22
C ASP A 40 -0.09 1.33 -7.00
N PRO A 41 0.46 0.10 -7.02
CA PRO A 41 0.43 -0.78 -5.86
C PRO A 41 1.46 -0.32 -4.81
N ILE A 42 1.17 -0.53 -3.52
CA ILE A 42 2.03 -0.02 -2.44
C ILE A 42 3.33 -0.84 -2.26
N ASP A 43 3.39 -2.06 -2.80
CA ASP A 43 4.58 -2.91 -2.76
C ASP A 43 5.69 -2.44 -3.73
N ALA A 44 5.33 -1.57 -4.68
CA ALA A 44 6.26 -0.89 -5.56
C ALA A 44 6.97 0.30 -4.90
N ASP A 45 6.55 0.72 -3.69
CA ASP A 45 7.20 1.80 -2.96
C ASP A 45 8.64 1.44 -2.57
N ILE A 46 9.52 2.44 -2.56
CA ILE A 46 10.96 2.27 -2.28
C ILE A 46 11.24 2.69 -0.83
N PRO A 47 11.91 1.86 -0.01
CA PRO A 47 12.48 0.55 -0.34
C PRO A 47 11.41 -0.55 -0.49
N LYS A 48 11.62 -1.45 -1.46
CA LYS A 48 10.71 -2.56 -1.76
C LYS A 48 10.56 -3.48 -0.56
N GLY A 49 9.33 -3.76 -0.15
CA GLY A 49 9.04 -4.56 1.04
C GLY A 49 9.37 -3.89 2.38
N GLY A 50 9.94 -2.68 2.36
CA GLY A 50 10.36 -1.93 3.54
C GLY A 50 9.61 -0.61 3.76
N SER A 51 8.73 -0.22 2.83
CA SER A 51 7.97 1.04 2.92
C SER A 51 6.71 0.94 3.78
N TRP A 52 6.24 -0.30 3.99
CA TRP A 52 4.96 -0.59 4.63
C TRP A 52 5.11 -1.76 5.59
N SER A 53 4.41 -1.67 6.71
CA SER A 53 4.25 -2.78 7.65
C SER A 53 2.80 -3.26 7.63
N VAL A 54 2.59 -4.57 7.60
CA VAL A 54 1.26 -5.20 7.63
C VAL A 54 1.13 -6.04 8.90
N GLN A 55 -0.01 -5.92 9.59
CA GLN A 55 -0.30 -6.68 10.79
C GLN A 55 -1.72 -7.24 10.75
N TYR A 56 -1.88 -8.48 11.20
CA TYR A 56 -3.19 -9.04 11.55
C TYR A 56 -3.48 -8.79 13.02
N GLU A 57 -4.72 -8.40 13.30
CA GLU A 57 -5.23 -8.18 14.64
C GLU A 57 -6.54 -8.99 14.84
N LYS A 58 -6.90 -9.23 16.11
CA LYS A 58 -8.18 -9.85 16.50
C LYS A 58 -8.48 -11.19 15.79
N GLY A 59 -7.52 -12.11 15.77
CA GLY A 59 -7.69 -13.42 15.11
C GLY A 59 -7.86 -13.32 13.59
N CYS A 60 -7.11 -12.41 12.96
CA CYS A 60 -7.19 -12.08 11.53
C CYS A 60 -8.47 -11.40 11.06
N GLY A 61 -9.36 -10.99 11.99
CA GLY A 61 -10.57 -10.23 11.66
C GLY A 61 -10.32 -8.76 11.31
N LEU A 62 -9.10 -8.26 11.51
CA LEU A 62 -8.69 -6.91 11.16
C LEU A 62 -7.26 -6.96 10.62
N VAL A 63 -7.00 -6.24 9.53
CA VAL A 63 -5.65 -5.99 9.05
C VAL A 63 -5.35 -4.50 9.11
N THR A 64 -4.18 -4.18 9.65
CA THR A 64 -3.65 -2.81 9.67
C THR A 64 -2.41 -2.72 8.78
N LEU A 65 -2.31 -1.61 8.05
CA LEU A 65 -1.15 -1.22 7.26
C LEU A 65 -0.61 0.08 7.85
N ARG A 66 0.70 0.15 8.07
CA ARG A 66 1.38 1.35 8.56
C ARG A 66 2.43 1.80 7.57
N SER A 67 2.47 3.11 7.28
CA SER A 67 3.52 3.68 6.45
C SER A 67 4.78 3.88 7.28
N LEU A 68 5.94 3.50 6.73
CA LEU A 68 7.24 3.76 7.34
C LEU A 68 7.88 5.05 6.80
N HIS A 69 7.38 5.58 5.68
CA HIS A 69 7.71 6.93 5.17
C HIS A 69 6.96 8.01 5.95
N TRP A 70 5.69 7.79 6.26
CA TRP A 70 4.85 8.75 6.96
C TRP A 70 4.43 8.18 8.30
N LEU A 71 5.28 8.39 9.30
CA LEU A 71 5.03 7.92 10.66
C LEU A 71 3.73 8.58 11.18
N GLY A 72 2.81 7.73 11.66
CA GLY A 72 1.46 8.15 12.06
C GLY A 72 0.36 7.87 11.02
N PHE A 73 0.70 7.41 9.81
CA PHE A 73 -0.29 6.92 8.85
C PHE A 73 -0.67 5.47 9.15
N ILE A 74 -1.98 5.22 9.29
CA ILE A 74 -2.53 3.88 9.48
C ILE A 74 -3.72 3.71 8.53
N PHE A 75 -3.70 2.62 7.77
CA PHE A 75 -4.87 2.10 7.06
C PHE A 75 -5.35 0.83 7.76
N TYR A 76 -6.66 0.60 7.78
CA TYR A 76 -7.25 -0.62 8.29
C TYR A 76 -8.27 -1.19 7.30
N HIS A 77 -8.41 -2.51 7.29
CA HIS A 77 -9.53 -3.17 6.65
C HIS A 77 -9.99 -4.42 7.41
N VAL A 78 -11.27 -4.73 7.31
CA VAL A 78 -11.86 -5.97 7.81
C VAL A 78 -11.96 -6.95 6.63
N PRO A 79 -11.18 -8.05 6.60
CA PRO A 79 -11.22 -9.04 5.53
C PRO A 79 -12.64 -9.54 5.26
N GLU A 80 -12.87 -9.98 4.01
CA GLU A 80 -14.17 -10.48 3.54
C GLU A 80 -15.32 -9.46 3.59
N THR A 81 -15.03 -8.19 3.87
CA THR A 81 -15.99 -7.09 3.84
C THR A 81 -15.50 -5.92 2.98
N ARG A 82 -16.34 -4.88 2.87
CA ARG A 82 -15.99 -3.57 2.28
C ARG A 82 -15.68 -2.51 3.34
N LYS A 83 -15.46 -2.91 4.59
CA LYS A 83 -15.15 -1.97 5.68
C LYS A 83 -13.65 -1.74 5.71
N PHE A 84 -13.25 -0.53 5.33
CA PHE A 84 -11.87 -0.08 5.38
C PHE A 84 -11.83 1.43 5.60
N GLY A 85 -10.67 1.92 6.01
CA GLY A 85 -10.43 3.34 6.16
C GLY A 85 -8.96 3.61 6.47
N CYS A 86 -8.58 4.88 6.44
CA CYS A 86 -7.27 5.31 6.89
C CYS A 86 -7.37 6.58 7.70
N VAL A 87 -6.33 6.81 8.49
CA VAL A 87 -6.16 8.03 9.26
C VAL A 87 -4.68 8.35 9.34
N TYR A 88 -4.37 9.64 9.30
CA TYR A 88 -3.03 10.15 9.55
C TYR A 88 -3.07 10.99 10.83
N VAL A 89 -2.23 10.62 11.80
CA VAL A 89 -2.00 11.41 13.01
C VAL A 89 -0.49 11.46 13.26
N GLY A 90 0.15 12.54 12.82
CA GLY A 90 1.60 12.72 12.92
C GLY A 90 2.02 14.17 12.68
N THR A 91 3.34 14.40 12.65
CA THR A 91 3.94 15.75 12.55
C THR A 91 3.96 16.33 11.13
N GLY A 92 3.60 15.54 10.12
CA GLY A 92 3.75 15.91 8.71
C GLY A 92 5.18 15.76 8.19
N GLU A 93 6.06 15.08 8.93
CA GLU A 93 7.45 14.85 8.54
C GLU A 93 7.60 13.48 7.86
N LYS A 94 8.25 13.49 6.70
CA LYS A 94 8.60 12.26 5.99
C LYS A 94 9.88 11.69 6.58
N ASN A 95 9.88 10.40 6.88
CA ASN A 95 11.07 9.65 7.27
C ASN A 95 11.97 9.42 6.05
N LEU A 96 12.90 10.36 5.82
CA LEU A 96 13.88 10.27 4.74
C LEU A 96 14.99 9.26 5.02
N ASP A 97 15.17 8.88 6.28
CA ASP A 97 16.21 7.93 6.71
C ASP A 97 15.81 6.47 6.52
N LEU A 98 14.55 6.21 6.12
CA LEU A 98 14.03 4.86 5.92
C LEU A 98 14.93 3.93 5.08
N PRO A 99 15.57 4.38 3.98
CA PRO A 99 16.47 3.53 3.20
C PRO A 99 17.73 3.06 3.95
N PHE A 100 18.10 3.73 5.05
CA PHE A 100 19.29 3.41 5.87
C PHE A 100 18.94 2.64 7.16
N MET A 101 17.66 2.46 7.46
CA MET A 101 17.17 1.80 8.68
C MET A 101 16.89 0.30 8.49
N LEU A 102 16.95 -0.21 7.26
CA LEU A 102 16.53 -1.56 6.87
C LEU A 102 17.70 -2.43 6.41
#